data_AF-X0U4Z7-F1
#
_entry.id   AF-X0U4Z7-F1
#
_cell.length_a   1.000
_cell.length_b   1.000
_cell.length_c   1.000
_cell.angle_alpha   90.00
_cell.angle_beta   90.00
_cell.angle_gamma   90.00
#
_symmetry.space_group_name_H-M   'P 1'
#
loop_
_entity.id
_entity.type
_entity.pdbx_description
1 polymer ?
#
loop_
_entity_poly.entity_id
_entity_poly.type
_entity_poly.pdbx_seq_one_letter_code
_entity_poly.pdbx_strand_id
1 'polypeptide(L)'
;TETANANPTFRIDKKSGVINFDSTMANNSCILEYVSDGMEGGDDTQVTVNKLFEDYVYAYISYQILNGKLGVQEYVVNRARKAKSALLRNAKIRLSNIHPGRLLMNLRGRDKWIK
;
A
#
# COMPACT_ATOMS: atom_id res chain seq x y z
N THR A 1 10.22 -10.58 -43.50
CA THR A 1 8.90 -10.11 -43.04
C THR A 1 8.92 -10.13 -41.54
N GLU A 2 8.90 -8.93 -40.98
CA GLU A 2 9.20 -8.60 -39.58
C GLU A 2 8.23 -9.31 -38.62
N THR A 3 8.80 -9.85 -37.55
CA THR A 3 8.13 -10.54 -36.44
C THR A 3 7.15 -9.61 -35.72
N ALA A 4 5.93 -9.52 -36.26
CA ALA A 4 4.80 -8.92 -35.58
C ALA A 4 4.40 -9.82 -34.40
N ASN A 5 4.27 -9.20 -33.24
CA ASN A 5 3.89 -9.79 -31.96
C ASN A 5 2.65 -10.71 -32.13
N ALA A 6 2.83 -12.03 -32.00
CA ALA A 6 1.76 -13.03 -32.15
C ALA A 6 0.84 -13.15 -30.93
N ASN A 7 0.90 -12.16 -30.03
CA ASN A 7 0.07 -12.14 -28.83
C ASN A 7 -1.32 -11.57 -29.14
N PRO A 8 -2.39 -12.15 -28.55
CA PRO A 8 -3.74 -11.61 -28.68
C PRO A 8 -3.82 -10.16 -28.22
N THR A 9 -4.61 -9.38 -28.94
CA THR A 9 -4.89 -7.98 -28.61
C THR A 9 -6.15 -7.88 -27.77
N PHE A 10 -6.17 -6.90 -26.86
CA PHE A 10 -7.35 -6.57 -26.06
C PHE A 10 -7.64 -5.08 -26.14
N ARG A 11 -8.91 -4.72 -26.00
CA ARG A 11 -9.35 -3.33 -25.87
C ARG A 11 -10.24 -3.18 -24.64
N ILE A 12 -9.88 -2.22 -23.79
CA ILE A 12 -10.68 -1.85 -22.62
C ILE A 12 -11.63 -0.73 -23.01
N ASP A 13 -12.93 -0.98 -22.92
CA ASP A 13 -13.94 0.07 -22.97
C ASP A 13 -14.26 0.52 -21.55
N LYS A 14 -13.68 1.66 -21.16
CA LYS A 14 -13.83 2.24 -19.81
C LYS A 14 -15.26 2.70 -19.53
N LYS A 15 -16.07 2.99 -20.56
CA LYS A 15 -17.43 3.51 -20.37
C LYS A 15 -18.44 2.40 -20.10
N SER A 16 -18.25 1.24 -20.72
CA SER A 16 -19.10 0.05 -20.53
C SER A 16 -18.55 -0.93 -19.49
N GLY A 17 -17.29 -0.76 -19.04
CA GLY A 17 -16.67 -1.64 -18.05
C GLY A 17 -16.31 -3.02 -18.59
N VAL A 18 -16.26 -3.19 -19.91
CA VAL A 18 -16.01 -4.47 -20.58
C VAL A 18 -14.62 -4.49 -21.19
N ILE A 19 -13.96 -5.65 -21.10
CA ILE A 19 -12.71 -5.95 -21.78
C ILE A 19 -13.04 -6.83 -22.98
N ASN A 20 -12.74 -6.34 -24.18
CA ASN A 20 -12.95 -7.08 -25.42
C ASN A 20 -11.64 -7.73 -25.85
N PHE A 21 -11.69 -9.04 -26.08
CA PHE A 21 -10.59 -9.81 -26.63
C PHE A 21 -10.83 -10.09 -28.11
N ASP A 22 -9.77 -10.12 -28.90
CA ASP A 22 -9.86 -10.61 -30.27
C ASP A 22 -10.09 -12.13 -30.32
N SER A 23 -10.45 -12.63 -31.50
CA SER A 23 -10.73 -14.06 -31.72
C SER A 23 -9.50 -14.95 -31.53
N THR A 24 -8.29 -14.39 -31.50
CA THR A 24 -7.04 -15.15 -31.31
C THR A 24 -6.84 -15.58 -29.84
N MET A 25 -7.64 -15.01 -28.92
CA MET A 25 -7.68 -15.40 -27.52
C MET A 25 -8.58 -16.63 -27.25
N ALA A 26 -9.28 -17.15 -28.25
CA ALA A 26 -10.12 -18.33 -28.09
C ALA A 26 -9.31 -19.54 -27.56
N ASN A 27 -9.80 -20.20 -26.50
CA ASN A 27 -9.16 -21.32 -25.80
C ASN A 27 -7.81 -21.02 -25.13
N ASN A 28 -7.42 -19.76 -25.01
CA ASN A 28 -6.22 -19.36 -24.27
C ASN A 28 -6.60 -18.81 -22.87
N SER A 29 -5.70 -18.92 -21.88
CA SER A 29 -5.90 -18.33 -20.55
C SER A 29 -5.27 -16.94 -20.47
N CYS A 30 -6.04 -15.95 -19.98
CA CYS A 30 -5.54 -14.59 -19.73
C CYS A 30 -5.33 -14.39 -18.22
N ILE A 31 -4.20 -13.78 -17.84
CA ILE A 31 -3.96 -13.29 -16.48
C ILE A 31 -4.06 -11.78 -16.53
N LEU A 32 -5.08 -11.22 -15.87
CA LEU A 32 -5.24 -9.77 -15.74
C LEU A 32 -4.71 -9.32 -14.39
N GLU A 33 -3.50 -8.74 -14.39
CA GLU A 33 -2.93 -8.09 -13.21
C GLU A 33 -3.37 -6.62 -13.18
N TYR A 34 -4.35 -6.32 -12.33
CA TYR A 34 -4.74 -4.94 -12.05
C TYR A 34 -3.76 -4.32 -11.05
N VAL A 35 -2.91 -3.41 -11.53
CA VAL A 35 -2.03 -2.60 -10.69
C VAL A 35 -2.55 -1.15 -10.73
N SER A 36 -3.30 -0.77 -9.69
CA SER A 36 -3.73 0.62 -9.48
C SER A 36 -2.74 1.33 -8.56
N ASP A 37 -2.44 2.59 -8.88
CA ASP A 37 -1.69 3.49 -8.01
C ASP A 37 -2.58 4.10 -6.90
N GLY A 38 -3.89 3.83 -6.92
CA GLY A 38 -4.86 4.31 -5.94
C GLY A 38 -5.16 5.80 -6.05
N MET A 39 -4.66 6.48 -7.09
CA MET A 39 -4.83 7.93 -7.28
C MET A 39 -6.09 8.29 -8.08
N GLU A 40 -6.89 7.29 -8.48
CA GLU A 40 -8.21 7.41 -9.15
C GLU A 40 -8.27 8.55 -10.19
N GLY A 41 -7.23 8.68 -11.01
CA GLY A 41 -7.16 9.67 -12.09
C GLY A 41 -7.18 11.15 -11.65
N GLY A 42 -6.95 11.44 -10.36
CA GLY A 42 -6.95 12.80 -9.80
C GLY A 42 -8.31 13.28 -9.28
N ASP A 43 -9.31 12.40 -9.18
CA ASP A 43 -10.55 12.70 -8.45
C ASP A 43 -10.36 12.39 -6.95
N ASP A 44 -10.03 13.42 -6.18
CA ASP A 44 -9.78 13.34 -4.73
C ASP A 44 -10.95 12.70 -3.95
N THR A 45 -12.17 12.69 -4.49
CA THR A 45 -13.33 12.08 -3.82
C THR A 45 -13.36 10.55 -3.92
N GLN A 46 -12.60 9.99 -4.85
CA GLN A 46 -12.51 8.55 -5.09
C GLN A 46 -11.21 7.94 -4.55
N VAL A 47 -10.22 8.77 -4.22
CA VAL A 47 -8.93 8.32 -3.67
C VAL A 47 -9.18 7.55 -2.37
N THR A 48 -8.92 6.24 -2.42
CA THR A 48 -9.04 5.37 -1.25
C THR A 48 -7.65 5.02 -0.73
N VAL A 49 -7.45 5.25 0.56
CA VAL A 49 -6.25 4.80 1.28
C VAL A 49 -6.56 3.57 2.10
N ASN A 50 -5.56 2.72 2.32
CA ASN A 50 -5.70 1.60 3.23
C ASN A 50 -6.12 2.10 4.62
N LYS A 51 -7.17 1.50 5.20
CA LYS A 51 -7.72 1.90 6.52
C LYS A 51 -6.67 2.09 7.61
N LEU A 52 -5.64 1.23 7.65
CA LEU A 52 -4.58 1.32 8.67
C LEU A 52 -3.62 2.49 8.43
N PHE A 53 -3.46 2.87 7.17
CA PHE A 53 -2.70 4.06 6.79
C PHE A 53 -3.50 5.33 7.10
N GLU A 54 -4.82 5.31 6.89
CA GLU A 54 -5.74 6.39 7.28
C GLU A 54 -5.66 6.67 8.79
N ASP A 55 -5.74 5.62 9.63
CA ASP A 55 -5.56 5.73 11.09
C ASP A 55 -4.22 6.39 11.47
N TYR A 56 -3.15 6.07 10.75
CA TYR A 56 -1.85 6.71 10.94
C TYR A 56 -1.89 8.20 10.57
N VAL A 57 -2.54 8.56 9.46
CA VAL A 57 -2.67 9.95 9.01
C VAL A 57 -3.40 10.79 10.07
N TYR A 58 -4.53 10.31 10.58
CA TYR A 58 -5.25 10.99 11.66
C TYR A 58 -4.42 11.15 12.94
N ALA A 59 -3.70 10.10 13.34
CA ALA A 59 -2.82 10.16 14.50
C ALA A 59 -1.63 11.12 14.30
N TYR A 60 -1.10 11.21 13.08
CA TYR A 60 -0.02 12.13 12.73
C TYR A 60 -0.49 13.59 12.79
N ILE A 61 -1.64 13.89 12.20
CA ILE A 61 -2.26 15.23 12.25
C ILE A 61 -2.50 15.63 13.71
N SER A 62 -3.09 14.73 14.50
CA SER A 62 -3.34 14.96 15.93
C SER A 62 -2.05 15.28 16.70
N TYR A 63 -0.97 14.53 16.44
CA TYR A 63 0.33 14.81 17.04
C TYR A 63 0.87 16.19 16.64
N GLN A 64 0.77 16.59 15.36
CA GLN A 64 1.25 17.89 14.91
C GLN A 64 0.50 19.04 15.57
N ILE A 65 -0.82 18.92 15.69
CA ILE A 65 -1.66 19.89 16.39
C ILE A 65 -1.23 20.01 17.86
N LEU A 66 -1.06 18.88 18.55
CA LEU A 66 -0.65 18.87 19.96
C LEU A 66 0.77 19.42 20.17
N ASN A 67 1.67 19.20 19.23
CA ASN A 67 3.04 19.69 19.28
C ASN A 67 3.13 21.21 19.08
N GLY A 68 2.25 21.80 18.27
CA GLY A 68 2.19 23.26 18.06
C GLY A 68 1.36 24.02 19.09
N LYS A 69 0.58 23.33 19.94
CA LYS A 69 -0.37 23.95 20.88
C LYS A 69 0.33 24.31 22.21
N LEU A 70 0.18 25.57 22.62
CA LEU A 70 0.65 26.05 23.93
C LEU A 70 -0.21 25.50 25.08
N GLY A 71 0.40 25.30 26.24
CA GLY A 71 -0.27 24.83 27.47
C GLY A 71 -0.62 23.34 27.48
N VAL A 72 -0.08 22.55 26.55
CA VAL A 72 -0.23 21.08 26.56
C VAL A 72 0.94 20.47 27.35
N GLN A 73 0.63 19.51 28.22
CA GLN A 73 1.64 18.80 28.98
C GLN A 73 2.50 17.91 28.06
N GLU A 74 3.82 17.96 28.25
CA GLU A 74 4.82 17.21 27.46
C GLU A 74 4.56 15.69 27.41
N TYR A 75 3.99 15.11 28.47
CA TYR A 75 3.59 13.70 28.50
C TYR A 75 2.53 13.37 27.43
N VAL A 76 1.56 14.26 27.21
CA VAL A 76 0.48 14.07 26.23
C VAL A 76 1.04 14.13 24.81
N VAL A 77 1.95 15.07 24.55
CA VAL A 77 2.67 15.18 23.28
C VAL A 77 3.51 13.92 23.03
N ASN A 78 4.24 13.44 24.03
CA ASN A 78 5.03 12.22 23.93
C ASN A 78 4.18 10.96 23.72
N ARG A 79 2.99 10.89 24.32
CA ARG A 79 2.04 9.80 24.10
C ARG A 79 1.53 9.80 22.65
N ALA A 80 1.12 10.96 22.14
CA ALA A 80 0.71 11.11 20.74
C ALA A 80 1.86 10.76 19.77
N ARG A 81 3.09 11.17 20.10
CA ARG A 81 4.31 10.83 19.34
C ARG A 81 4.53 9.33 19.25
N LYS A 82 4.36 8.60 20.37
CA LYS A 82 4.47 7.14 20.41
C LYS A 82 3.34 6.47 19.62
N ALA A 83 2.11 6.96 19.76
CA ALA A 83 0.95 6.43 19.04
C ALA A 83 1.12 6.51 17.52
N LYS A 84 1.47 7.68 16.97
CA LYS A 84 1.73 7.81 15.52
C LYS A 84 2.84 6.89 15.02
N SER A 85 3.90 6.69 15.83
CA SER A 85 5.02 5.83 15.43
C SER A 85 4.63 4.35 15.42
N ALA A 86 3.80 3.92 16.37
CA ALA A 86 3.28 2.55 16.42
C ALA A 86 2.35 2.28 15.24
N LEU A 87 1.42 3.20 14.95
CA LEU A 87 0.49 3.06 13.83
C LEU A 87 1.22 3.04 12.48
N LEU A 88 2.25 3.86 12.28
CA LEU A 88 3.10 3.81 11.09
C LEU A 88 3.73 2.44 10.91
N ARG A 89 4.35 1.89 11.95
CA ARG A 89 5.00 0.57 11.88
C ARG A 89 3.99 -0.52 11.57
N ASN A 90 2.83 -0.48 12.21
CA ASN A 90 1.75 -1.43 11.95
C ASN A 90 1.25 -1.35 10.51
N ALA A 91 0.94 -0.14 10.02
CA ALA A 91 0.54 0.08 8.63
C ALA A 91 1.64 -0.42 7.66
N LYS A 92 2.90 -0.09 7.92
CA LYS A 92 4.04 -0.54 7.11
C LYS A 92 4.16 -2.06 7.09
N ILE A 93 4.07 -2.74 8.22
CA ILE A 93 4.17 -4.21 8.29
C ILE A 93 3.03 -4.87 7.50
N ARG A 94 1.82 -4.30 7.53
CA ARG A 94 0.67 -4.90 6.83
C ARG A 94 0.63 -4.57 5.34
N LEU A 95 1.08 -3.39 4.95
CA LEU A 95 1.21 -2.99 3.55
C LEU A 95 2.40 -3.67 2.88
N SER A 96 3.48 -3.89 3.63
CA SER A 96 4.61 -4.65 3.15
C SER A 96 4.19 -6.12 3.13
N ASN A 97 4.10 -6.73 1.96
CA ASN A 97 3.85 -8.17 1.80
C ASN A 97 5.08 -8.99 2.27
N ILE A 98 5.44 -8.87 3.55
CA ILE A 98 6.65 -9.45 4.13
C ILE A 98 6.36 -10.91 4.41
N HIS A 99 6.99 -11.78 3.65
CA HIS A 99 6.94 -13.21 3.89
C HIS A 99 7.74 -13.56 5.17
N PRO A 100 7.14 -14.25 6.17
CA PRO A 100 7.80 -14.59 7.43
C PRO A 100 9.13 -15.33 7.26
N GLY A 101 9.26 -16.18 6.23
CA GLY A 101 10.50 -16.89 5.92
C GLY A 101 11.71 -15.97 5.65
N ARG A 102 11.49 -14.75 5.12
CA ARG A 102 12.56 -13.75 4.90
C ARG A 102 13.00 -13.05 6.18
N LEU A 103 12.16 -13.06 7.22
CA LEU A 103 12.47 -12.49 8.53
C LEU A 103 13.26 -13.47 9.39
N LEU A 104 12.97 -14.76 9.30
CA LEU A 104 13.60 -15.79 10.15
C LEU A 104 15.12 -15.84 10.03
N MET A 105 15.67 -15.72 8.81
CA MET A 105 17.13 -15.71 8.64
C MET A 105 17.80 -14.46 9.23
N ASN A 106 17.15 -13.30 9.15
CA ASN A 106 17.66 -12.03 9.70
C ASN A 106 17.49 -11.91 11.22
N LEU A 107 16.52 -12.62 11.80
CA LEU A 107 16.25 -12.66 13.23
C LEU A 107 17.06 -13.74 13.96
N ARG A 108 17.62 -14.71 13.23
CA ARG A 108 18.42 -15.80 13.79
C ARG A 108 19.69 -15.27 14.46
N GLY A 109 19.86 -15.55 15.75
CA GLY A 109 21.06 -15.19 16.51
C GLY A 109 21.06 -13.78 17.11
N ARG A 110 19.94 -13.04 17.04
CA ARG A 110 19.78 -11.75 17.76
C ARG A 110 19.68 -11.89 19.27
N ASP A 111 19.41 -13.10 19.74
CA ASP A 111 19.38 -13.50 21.15
C ASP A 111 20.76 -13.88 21.70
N LYS A 112 21.78 -14.03 20.84
CA LYS A 112 23.15 -14.29 21.31
C LYS A 112 23.74 -13.01 21.88
N TRP A 113 23.97 -13.00 23.20
CA TRP A 113 24.92 -12.08 23.80
C TRP A 113 26.30 -12.33 23.19
N ILE A 114 26.85 -11.30 22.53
CA ILE A 114 28.26 -11.27 22.15
C ILE A 114 29.02 -11.20 23.48
N LYS A 115 29.66 -12.31 23.85
CA LYS A 115 30.66 -12.33 24.92
C LYS A 115 31.96 -11.74 24.41
#